data_AF-A0A316WAD5-F1
#
_entry.id   AF-A0A316WAD5-F1
#
_cell.length_a   1.000
_cell.length_b   1.000
_cell.length_c   1.000
_cell.angle_alpha   90.00
_cell.angle_beta   90.00
_cell.angle_gamma   90.00
#
_symmetry.space_group_name_H-M   'P 1'
#
loop_
_entity.id
_entity.type
_entity.pdbx_description
1 polymer ?
#
loop_
_entity_poly.entity_id
_entity_poly.type
_entity_poly.pdbx_seq_one_letter_code
_entity_poly.pdbx_strand_id
1 'polypeptide(L)'
;MNITVDQAREKLLAAIGADTQPAAALSGGAHIHAGNGNLVGDSVRASVLARIGRGERQADNAYNGMTLRELARASLVDRGIGVASLNAPQMVGLAFTHTSSDFGLILLDVANKSVLAGWEEAEETFPLWTKSGILTDFKPARRVGLGEFSSLRQVRE
;
A
#
# COMPACT_ATOMS: atom_id res chain seq x y z
N MET A 1 -5.94 -43.77 32.23
CA MET A 1 -6.40 -43.32 30.90
C MET A 1 -5.17 -42.97 30.09
N ASN A 2 -4.74 -43.84 29.17
CA ASN A 2 -3.59 -43.55 28.31
C ASN A 2 -4.09 -42.80 27.07
N ILE A 3 -3.82 -41.50 27.01
CA ILE A 3 -3.97 -40.71 25.79
C ILE A 3 -2.71 -40.95 24.95
N THR A 4 -2.89 -41.33 23.69
CA THR A 4 -1.79 -41.49 22.73
C THR A 4 -1.29 -40.11 22.27
N VAL A 5 -0.03 -40.02 21.84
CA VAL A 5 0.60 -38.74 21.44
C VAL A 5 -0.21 -38.03 20.35
N ASP A 6 -0.76 -38.79 19.41
CA ASP A 6 -1.60 -38.24 18.33
C ASP A 6 -2.92 -37.67 18.86
N GLN A 7 -3.58 -38.36 19.81
CA GLN A 7 -4.80 -37.85 20.45
C GLN A 7 -4.55 -36.61 21.30
N ALA A 8 -3.37 -36.50 21.93
CA ALA A 8 -2.99 -35.29 22.66
C ALA A 8 -2.75 -34.12 21.70
N ARG A 9 -2.07 -34.38 20.56
CA ARG A 9 -1.80 -33.38 19.53
C ARG A 9 -3.09 -32.85 18.91
N GLU A 10 -4.02 -33.73 18.58
CA GLU A 10 -5.30 -33.35 17.98
C GLU A 10 -6.14 -32.50 18.94
N LYS A 11 -6.19 -32.88 20.23
CA LYS A 11 -6.87 -32.10 21.27
C LYS A 11 -6.21 -30.74 21.51
N LEU A 12 -4.88 -30.67 21.50
CA LEU A 12 -4.14 -29.41 21.63
C LEU A 12 -4.34 -28.51 20.41
N LEU A 13 -4.30 -29.07 19.20
CA LEU A 13 -4.55 -28.33 17.96
C LEU A 13 -5.98 -27.74 17.97
N ALA A 14 -6.96 -28.52 18.40
CA ALA A 14 -8.34 -28.06 18.55
C ALA A 14 -8.48 -26.96 19.62
N ALA A 15 -7.79 -27.09 20.76
CA ALA A 15 -7.78 -26.04 21.79
C ALA A 15 -7.10 -24.75 21.31
N ILE A 16 -6.02 -24.84 20.54
CA ILE A 16 -5.32 -23.69 19.96
C ILE A 16 -6.22 -22.98 18.94
N GLY A 17 -6.99 -23.72 18.15
CA GLY A 17 -7.93 -23.17 17.17
C GLY A 17 -9.27 -22.69 17.75
N ALA A 18 -9.57 -22.98 19.02
CA ALA A 18 -10.86 -22.64 19.62
C ALA A 18 -11.04 -21.12 19.83
N ASP A 19 -9.95 -20.41 20.16
CA ASP A 19 -9.96 -18.96 20.37
C ASP A 19 -9.49 -18.17 19.12
N THR A 20 -9.09 -18.86 18.05
CA THR A 20 -8.79 -18.20 16.78
C THR A 20 -10.08 -17.82 16.09
N GLN A 21 -10.57 -16.63 16.37
CA GLN A 21 -11.53 -15.98 15.48
C GLN A 21 -10.83 -15.71 14.15
N PRO A 22 -11.41 -16.05 12.98
CA PRO A 22 -10.89 -15.53 11.73
C PRO A 22 -10.80 -14.01 11.86
N ALA A 23 -9.64 -13.43 11.56
CA ALA A 23 -9.42 -11.97 11.66
C ALA A 23 -10.46 -11.17 10.85
N ALA A 24 -11.10 -11.83 9.89
CA ALA A 24 -12.35 -11.44 9.28
C ALA A 24 -13.44 -12.46 9.64
N ALA A 25 -14.04 -12.35 10.82
CA ALA A 25 -15.41 -12.83 10.95
C ALA A 25 -16.19 -12.11 9.84
N LEU A 26 -16.90 -12.85 9.00
CA LEU A 26 -17.96 -12.32 8.15
C LEU A 26 -19.06 -11.81 9.10
N SER A 27 -18.76 -10.73 9.82
CA SER A 27 -19.74 -9.90 10.48
C SER A 27 -20.79 -9.58 9.43
N GLY A 28 -22.06 -9.54 9.80
CA GLY A 28 -23.19 -9.27 8.89
C GLY A 28 -23.11 -7.94 8.11
N GLY A 29 -21.99 -7.22 8.17
CA GLY A 29 -21.57 -6.15 7.28
C GLY A 29 -20.54 -6.56 6.22
N ALA A 30 -20.44 -7.84 5.83
CA ALA A 30 -19.86 -8.17 4.53
C ALA A 30 -20.72 -7.47 3.47
N HIS A 31 -20.23 -6.35 2.94
CA HIS A 31 -20.84 -5.66 1.82
C HIS A 31 -20.66 -6.55 0.58
N ILE A 32 -21.48 -7.60 0.50
CA ILE A 32 -21.56 -8.48 -0.65
C ILE A 32 -22.24 -7.66 -1.73
N HIS A 33 -21.47 -7.22 -2.72
CA HIS A 33 -22.01 -6.52 -3.88
C HIS A 33 -22.78 -7.52 -4.76
N ALA A 34 -24.06 -7.75 -4.46
CA ALA A 34 -24.95 -8.64 -5.20
C ALA A 34 -25.43 -8.04 -6.55
N GLY A 35 -24.60 -7.22 -7.20
CA GLY A 35 -24.90 -6.45 -8.41
C GLY A 35 -23.63 -5.94 -9.11
N ASN A 36 -23.57 -4.66 -9.50
CA ASN A 36 -22.46 -4.02 -10.24
C ASN A 36 -21.07 -3.95 -9.52
N GLY A 37 -20.81 -4.78 -8.51
CA GLY A 37 -19.54 -4.78 -7.78
C GLY A 37 -19.30 -3.53 -6.91
N ASN A 38 -18.04 -3.30 -6.51
CA ASN A 38 -17.60 -2.15 -5.72
C ASN A 38 -17.30 -0.92 -6.60
N LEU A 39 -18.27 -0.52 -7.43
CA LEU A 39 -18.08 0.53 -8.43
C LEU A 39 -17.57 1.84 -7.81
N VAL A 40 -18.09 2.22 -6.64
CA VAL A 40 -17.65 3.44 -5.94
C VAL A 40 -16.21 3.30 -5.44
N GLY A 41 -15.86 2.18 -4.81
CA GLY A 41 -14.49 1.95 -4.35
C GLY A 41 -13.48 1.94 -5.50
N ASP A 42 -13.81 1.27 -6.60
CA ASP A 42 -12.92 1.17 -7.77
C ASP A 42 -12.78 2.49 -8.52
N SER A 43 -13.86 3.26 -8.65
CA SER A 43 -13.81 4.60 -9.25
C SER A 43 -13.10 5.63 -8.37
N VAL A 44 -13.21 5.53 -7.04
CA VAL A 44 -12.39 6.31 -6.09
C VAL A 44 -10.92 5.93 -6.25
N ARG A 45 -10.58 4.63 -6.29
CA ARG A 45 -9.20 4.16 -6.54
C ARG A 45 -8.65 4.71 -7.86
N ALA A 46 -9.40 4.60 -8.95
CA ALA A 46 -9.01 5.08 -10.26
C ALA A 46 -8.78 6.61 -10.28
N SER A 47 -9.64 7.38 -9.61
CA SER A 47 -9.48 8.83 -9.46
C SER A 47 -8.18 9.19 -8.73
N VAL A 48 -7.83 8.47 -7.66
CA VAL A 48 -6.58 8.71 -6.92
C VAL A 48 -5.35 8.30 -7.74
N LEU A 49 -5.40 7.15 -8.42
CA LEU A 49 -4.30 6.69 -9.30
C LEU A 49 -4.03 7.66 -10.46
N ALA A 50 -5.09 8.18 -11.08
CA ALA A 50 -4.98 9.16 -12.15
C ALA A 50 -4.35 10.47 -11.66
N ARG A 51 -4.65 10.91 -10.42
CA ARG A 51 -4.06 12.14 -9.83
C ARG A 51 -2.57 12.04 -9.58
N ILE A 52 -2.08 10.86 -9.20
CA ILE A 52 -0.65 10.65 -8.98
C ILE A 52 0.11 10.33 -10.28
N GLY A 53 -0.55 10.42 -11.45
CA GLY A 53 0.06 10.17 -12.75
C GLY A 53 0.37 8.69 -13.02
N ARG A 54 -0.16 7.76 -12.22
CA ARG A 54 0.11 6.32 -12.32
C ARG A 54 -1.08 5.50 -12.80
N GLY A 55 -2.05 6.15 -13.45
CA GLY A 55 -3.23 5.50 -14.03
C GLY A 55 -3.88 6.38 -15.08
N GLU A 56 -4.66 5.76 -15.97
CA GLU A 56 -5.44 6.48 -16.97
C GLU A 56 -6.59 7.25 -16.32
N ARG A 57 -6.74 8.52 -16.72
CA ARG A 57 -7.86 9.35 -16.28
C ARG A 57 -9.11 8.99 -17.08
N GLN A 58 -9.92 8.10 -16.52
CA GLN A 58 -11.24 7.72 -17.05
C GLN A 58 -12.16 8.94 -17.12
N ALA A 59 -12.53 9.38 -18.33
CA ALA A 59 -13.26 10.65 -18.53
C ALA A 59 -14.70 10.64 -17.96
N ASP A 60 -15.29 9.46 -17.88
CA ASP A 60 -16.63 9.16 -17.37
C ASP A 60 -16.69 9.04 -15.83
N ASN A 61 -15.53 9.01 -15.16
CA ASN A 61 -15.48 8.87 -13.71
C ASN A 61 -15.86 10.18 -12.99
N ALA A 62 -17.04 10.18 -12.37
CA ALA A 62 -17.60 11.31 -11.61
C ALA A 62 -16.73 11.74 -10.41
N TYR A 63 -15.91 10.84 -9.86
CA TYR A 63 -15.06 11.10 -8.70
C TYR A 63 -13.76 11.84 -9.04
N ASN A 64 -13.47 12.08 -10.32
CA ASN A 64 -12.27 12.80 -10.76
C ASN A 64 -12.21 14.23 -10.23
N GLY A 65 -13.36 14.92 -10.13
CA GLY A 65 -13.44 16.32 -9.68
C GLY A 65 -13.51 16.50 -8.16
N MET A 66 -13.69 15.41 -7.40
CA MET A 66 -13.97 15.49 -5.97
C MET A 66 -12.71 15.73 -5.12
N THR A 67 -12.82 16.46 -4.02
CA THR A 67 -11.70 16.56 -3.07
C THR A 67 -11.45 15.22 -2.37
N LEU A 68 -10.25 14.97 -1.83
CA LEU A 68 -9.96 13.72 -1.12
C LEU A 68 -10.91 13.49 0.08
N ARG A 69 -11.37 14.59 0.69
CA ARG A 69 -12.40 14.59 1.73
C ARG A 69 -13.78 14.16 1.21
N GLU A 70 -14.14 14.54 -0.01
CA GLU A 70 -15.38 14.07 -0.65
C GLU A 70 -15.28 12.60 -1.06
N LEU A 71 -14.11 12.12 -1.44
CA LEU A 71 -13.87 10.69 -1.68
C LEU A 71 -14.07 9.88 -0.38
N ALA A 72 -13.53 10.36 0.74
CA ALA A 72 -13.78 9.76 2.06
C ALA A 72 -15.28 9.73 2.40
N ARG A 73 -16.00 10.80 2.07
CA ARG A 73 -17.46 10.86 2.23
C ARG A 73 -18.16 9.84 1.34
N ALA A 74 -17.78 9.74 0.07
CA ALA A 74 -18.37 8.79 -0.87
C ALA A 74 -18.17 7.34 -0.41
N SER A 75 -16.97 7.00 0.08
CA SER A 75 -16.69 5.67 0.62
C SER A 75 -17.56 5.31 1.82
N LEU A 76 -17.88 6.28 2.70
CA LEU A 76 -18.78 6.06 3.84
C LEU A 76 -20.26 5.96 3.42
N VAL A 77 -20.71 6.86 2.55
CA VAL A 77 -22.12 6.94 2.12
C VAL A 77 -22.51 5.71 1.30
N ASP A 78 -21.63 5.22 0.43
CA ASP A 78 -21.83 3.98 -0.34
C ASP A 78 -22.09 2.76 0.56
N ARG A 79 -21.55 2.79 1.78
CA ARG A 79 -21.69 1.73 2.79
C ARG A 79 -22.86 1.95 3.75
N GLY A 80 -23.71 2.94 3.46
CA GLY A 80 -24.87 3.27 4.28
C GLY A 80 -24.52 3.96 5.60
N ILE A 81 -23.30 4.47 5.75
CA ILE A 81 -22.87 5.15 6.98
C ILE A 81 -23.32 6.61 6.91
N GLY A 82 -24.16 7.01 7.86
CA GLY A 82 -24.64 8.39 7.98
C GLY A 82 -23.50 9.36 8.36
N VAL A 83 -23.20 10.29 7.47
CA VAL A 83 -22.13 11.31 7.65
C VAL A 83 -22.67 12.72 7.93
N ALA A 84 -24.00 12.90 7.92
CA ALA A 84 -24.64 14.22 7.99
C ALA A 84 -24.41 14.95 9.34
N SER A 85 -24.22 14.21 10.42
CA SER A 85 -23.97 14.75 11.77
C SER A 85 -22.49 14.99 12.08
N LEU A 86 -21.58 14.63 11.19
CA LEU A 86 -20.14 14.64 11.44
C LEU A 86 -19.47 15.89 10.89
N ASN A 87 -18.57 16.47 11.68
CA ASN A 87 -17.66 17.51 11.20
C ASN A 87 -16.61 16.92 10.24
N ALA A 88 -16.01 17.76 9.41
CA ALA A 88 -15.02 17.33 8.40
C ALA A 88 -13.91 16.39 8.93
N PRO A 89 -13.18 16.69 10.01
CA PRO A 89 -12.16 15.79 10.53
C PRO A 89 -12.74 14.51 11.18
N GLN A 90 -13.93 14.59 11.78
CA GLN A 90 -14.60 13.42 12.36
C GLN A 90 -15.04 12.43 11.27
N MET A 91 -15.54 12.94 10.14
CA MET A 91 -15.91 12.13 8.98
C MET A 91 -14.68 11.44 8.39
N VAL A 92 -13.56 12.15 8.23
CA VAL A 92 -12.32 11.54 7.72
C VAL A 92 -11.77 10.52 8.71
N GLY A 93 -11.77 10.82 10.02
CA GLY A 93 -11.37 9.87 11.04
C GLY A 93 -12.21 8.59 11.01
N LEU A 94 -13.53 8.73 10.87
CA LEU A 94 -14.44 7.59 10.73
C LEU A 94 -14.16 6.78 9.45
N ALA A 95 -13.83 7.43 8.33
CA ALA A 95 -13.46 6.75 7.09
C ALA A 95 -12.20 5.88 7.24
N PHE A 96 -11.32 6.16 8.21
CA PHE A 96 -10.14 5.34 8.50
C PHE A 96 -10.38 4.26 9.55
N THR A 97 -11.27 4.48 10.53
CA THR A 97 -11.45 3.56 11.65
C THR A 97 -12.63 2.60 11.49
N HIS A 98 -13.59 2.91 10.62
CA HIS A 98 -14.76 2.07 10.42
C HIS A 98 -14.41 0.84 9.59
N THR A 99 -14.65 -0.37 10.13
CA THR A 99 -14.28 -1.64 9.48
C THR A 99 -14.88 -1.82 8.11
N SER A 100 -16.07 -1.28 7.87
CA SER A 100 -16.64 -1.38 6.54
C SER A 100 -16.01 -0.42 5.55
N SER A 101 -15.41 0.70 5.96
CA SER A 101 -14.90 1.73 5.01
C SER A 101 -13.68 1.25 4.22
N ASP A 102 -13.76 1.32 2.89
CA ASP A 102 -12.64 0.98 2.00
C ASP A 102 -11.63 2.11 1.83
N PHE A 103 -11.93 3.32 2.30
CA PHE A 103 -11.14 4.51 2.02
C PHE A 103 -9.66 4.35 2.44
N GLY A 104 -9.43 3.83 3.65
CA GLY A 104 -8.07 3.56 4.14
C GLY A 104 -7.34 2.49 3.32
N LEU A 105 -8.03 1.42 2.94
CA LEU A 105 -7.46 0.32 2.15
C LEU A 105 -7.11 0.77 0.72
N ILE A 106 -7.95 1.61 0.10
CA ILE A 106 -7.68 2.19 -1.22
C ILE A 106 -6.42 3.04 -1.17
N LEU A 107 -6.29 3.92 -0.16
CA LEU A 107 -5.09 4.75 -0.02
C LEU A 107 -3.83 3.92 0.22
N LEU A 108 -3.93 2.85 1.01
CA LEU A 108 -2.82 1.94 1.24
C LEU A 108 -2.38 1.22 -0.04
N ASP A 109 -3.32 0.73 -0.84
CA ASP A 109 -3.04 0.09 -2.14
C ASP A 109 -2.34 1.08 -3.11
N VAL A 110 -2.85 2.30 -3.20
CA VAL A 110 -2.24 3.36 -4.03
C VAL A 110 -0.84 3.71 -3.54
N ALA A 111 -0.65 3.83 -2.22
CA ALA A 111 0.65 4.09 -1.62
C ALA A 111 1.64 2.97 -1.97
N ASN A 112 1.25 1.71 -1.79
CA ASN A 112 2.09 0.56 -2.13
C ASN A 112 2.51 0.56 -3.60
N LYS A 113 1.56 0.80 -4.52
CA LYS A 113 1.87 0.93 -5.96
C LYS A 113 2.83 2.08 -6.26
N SER A 114 2.64 3.22 -5.59
CA SER A 114 3.52 4.38 -5.77
C SER A 114 4.94 4.14 -5.27
N VAL A 115 5.10 3.39 -4.18
CA VAL A 115 6.41 3.02 -3.61
C VAL A 115 7.13 2.03 -4.52
N LEU A 116 6.43 0.99 -5.00
CA LEU A 116 7.01 0.03 -5.93
C LEU A 116 7.47 0.69 -7.23
N ALA A 117 6.64 1.54 -7.82
CA ALA A 117 7.02 2.29 -9.00
C ALA A 117 8.22 3.22 -8.73
N GLY A 118 8.24 3.89 -7.58
CA GLY A 118 9.38 4.73 -7.18
C GLY A 118 10.67 3.93 -6.98
N TRP A 119 10.58 2.68 -6.55
CA TRP A 119 11.72 1.77 -6.44
C TRP A 119 12.23 1.33 -7.81
N GLU A 120 11.34 1.02 -8.75
CA GLU A 120 11.69 0.61 -10.12
C GLU A 120 12.26 1.77 -10.95
N GLU A 121 11.75 2.98 -10.73
CA GLU A 121 12.18 4.20 -11.46
C GLU A 121 13.41 4.88 -10.83
N ALA A 122 13.82 4.47 -9.62
CA ALA A 122 14.96 5.06 -8.95
C ALA A 122 16.24 4.86 -9.78
N GLU A 123 16.80 5.96 -10.29
CA GLU A 123 18.07 5.92 -11.02
C GLU A 123 19.18 5.34 -10.15
N GLU A 124 19.92 4.39 -10.72
CA GLU A 124 21.12 3.87 -10.10
C GLU A 124 22.18 4.98 -10.06
N THR A 125 22.73 5.26 -8.88
CA THR A 125 23.73 6.33 -8.73
C THR A 125 25.16 5.89 -9.02
N PHE A 126 25.42 4.58 -9.12
CA PHE A 126 26.77 4.07 -9.39
C PHE A 126 27.40 4.59 -10.70
N PRO A 127 26.66 4.84 -11.80
CA PRO A 127 27.23 5.41 -13.02
C PRO A 127 27.74 6.84 -12.85
N LEU A 128 27.29 7.61 -11.85
CA LEU A 128 27.75 8.98 -11.60
C LEU A 128 29.21 9.02 -11.12
N TRP A 129 29.68 7.96 -10.44
CA TRP A 129 31.01 7.90 -9.83
C TRP A 129 31.83 6.69 -10.28
N THR A 130 31.32 5.89 -11.21
CA THR A 130 32.05 4.77 -11.81
C THR A 130 32.08 4.91 -13.33
N LYS A 131 33.15 4.38 -13.95
CA LYS A 131 33.23 4.19 -15.40
C LYS A 131 33.30 2.71 -15.73
N SER A 132 32.51 2.28 -16.70
CA SER A 132 32.65 0.94 -17.28
C SER A 132 34.04 0.79 -17.91
N GLY A 133 34.71 -0.32 -17.60
CA GLY A 133 36.03 -0.65 -18.11
C GLY A 133 36.09 -2.10 -18.55
N ILE A 134 36.74 -2.35 -19.68
CA ILE A 134 36.95 -3.71 -20.19
C ILE A 134 38.25 -4.26 -19.59
N LEU A 135 38.21 -5.49 -19.08
CA LEU A 135 39.37 -6.27 -18.66
C LEU A 135 39.60 -7.42 -19.63
N THR A 136 40.70 -7.37 -20.36
CA THR A 136 41.03 -8.36 -21.40
C THR A 136 41.55 -9.67 -20.84
N ASP A 137 42.06 -9.70 -19.61
CA ASP A 137 42.72 -10.89 -19.03
C ASP A 137 42.04 -11.45 -17.75
N PHE A 138 40.85 -10.97 -17.39
CA PHE A 138 40.09 -11.35 -16.18
C PHE A 138 40.87 -11.30 -14.86
N LYS A 139 42.08 -10.74 -14.82
CA LYS A 139 42.86 -10.64 -13.58
C LYS A 139 42.38 -9.47 -12.72
N PRO A 140 42.60 -9.53 -11.39
CA PRO A 140 42.33 -8.41 -10.51
C PRO A 140 43.11 -7.16 -10.95
N ALA A 141 42.41 -6.18 -11.52
CA ALA A 141 43.00 -4.93 -11.96
C ALA A 141 42.77 -3.84 -10.92
N ARG A 142 43.83 -3.09 -10.59
CA ARG A 142 43.73 -1.86 -9.77
C ARG A 142 43.73 -0.65 -10.71
N ARG A 143 42.61 0.06 -10.80
CA ARG A 143 42.55 1.39 -11.43
C ARG A 143 42.66 2.45 -10.34
N VAL A 144 43.78 3.17 -10.32
CA VAL A 144 44.00 4.29 -9.40
C VAL A 144 43.52 5.56 -10.09
N GLY A 145 42.43 6.16 -9.59
CA GLY A 145 41.89 7.42 -10.13
C GLY A 145 42.80 8.60 -9.80
N LEU A 146 43.82 8.83 -10.61
CA LEU A 146 44.86 9.84 -10.39
C LEU A 146 44.41 11.31 -10.61
N GLY A 147 43.11 11.61 -10.79
CA GLY A 147 42.71 12.98 -11.16
C GLY A 147 41.28 13.46 -10.90
N GLU A 148 40.35 12.68 -10.36
CA GLU A 148 38.93 13.10 -10.24
C GLU A 148 38.44 13.37 -8.81
N PHE A 149 39.21 13.03 -7.77
CA PHE A 149 38.89 13.43 -6.40
C PHE A 149 39.67 14.69 -6.05
N SER A 150 39.04 15.86 -6.18
CA SER A 150 39.55 17.07 -5.51
C SER A 150 39.75 16.73 -4.03
N SER A 151 40.93 17.01 -3.47
CA SER A 151 41.19 16.77 -2.04
C SER A 151 40.05 17.38 -1.22
N LEU A 152 39.31 16.53 -0.50
CA LEU A 152 38.22 16.99 0.35
C LEU A 152 38.79 17.98 1.36
N ARG A 153 38.21 19.18 1.40
CA ARG A 153 38.66 20.23 2.31
C ARG A 153 38.46 19.74 3.74
N GLN A 154 39.51 19.82 4.57
CA GLN A 154 39.45 19.44 5.97
C GLN A 154 38.36 20.24 6.69
N VAL A 155 37.42 19.54 7.33
CA VAL A 155 36.44 20.15 8.22
C VAL A 155 37.20 20.64 9.44
N ARG A 156 37.06 21.94 9.75
CA ARG A 156 37.54 22.47 11.04
C ARG A 156 36.55 22.00 12.10
N GLU A 157 37.06 21.33 13.12
CA GLU A 157 36.33 21.08 14.37
C GLU A 157 35.82 22.39 14.97
#